data_AF-G7PGU3-F1
#
_entry.id   AF-G7PGU3-F1
#
_cell.length_a   1.000
_cell.length_b   1.000
_cell.length_c   1.000
_cell.angle_alpha   90.00
_cell.angle_beta   90.00
_cell.angle_gamma   90.00
#
_symmetry.space_group_name_H-M   'P 1'
#
loop_
_entity.id
_entity.type
_entity.pdbx_description
1 polymer ?
#
loop_
_entity_poly.entity_id
_entity_poly.type
_entity_poly.pdbx_seq_one_letter_code
_entity_poly.pdbx_strand_id
1 'polypeptide(L)' 'QALEQARKAEEMQAWVQRKEREVLQLQEEVKNFITRENLEARVEAALDSPKNYNWAITREGLVVRSQRRDS' A
#
# COMPACT_ATOMS: atom_id res chain seq x y z
N GLN A 1 22.72 1.00 -34.61
CA GLN A 1 23.10 -0.02 -33.61
C GLN A 1 23.44 0.62 -32.25
N ALA A 2 24.41 1.54 -32.14
CA ALA A 2 24.78 2.16 -30.84
C ALA A 2 23.64 2.93 -30.14
N LEU A 3 22.86 3.72 -30.89
CA LEU A 3 21.72 4.48 -30.34
C LEU A 3 20.60 3.58 -29.78
N GLU A 4 20.35 2.44 -30.43
CA GLU A 4 19.34 1.48 -29.97
C GLU A 4 19.78 0.77 -28.69
N GLN A 5 21.08 0.47 -28.57
CA GLN A 5 21.65 -0.10 -27.35
C GLN A 5 21.63 0.91 -26.20
N ALA A 6 21.93 2.19 -26.47
CA ALA A 6 21.80 3.26 -25.47
C ALA A 6 20.36 3.38 -24.96
N ARG A 7 19.36 3.38 -25.86
CA ARG A 7 17.95 3.43 -25.46
C ARG A 7 17.52 2.23 -24.61
N LYS A 8 17.94 1.01 -24.98
CA LYS A 8 17.67 -0.21 -24.20
C LYS A 8 18.33 -0.16 -22.81
N ALA A 9 19.54 0.40 -22.72
CA ALA A 9 20.23 0.58 -21.45
C ALA A 9 19.50 1.59 -20.54
N GLU A 10 19.00 2.69 -21.10
CA GLU A 10 18.18 3.67 -20.36
C GLU A 10 16.85 3.08 -19.89
N GLU A 11 16.14 2.35 -20.74
CA GLU A 11 14.90 1.63 -20.38
C GLU A 11 15.15 0.63 -19.25
N MET A 12 16.25 -0.13 -19.34
CA MET A 12 16.65 -1.07 -18.30
C MET A 12 16.98 -0.37 -16.99
N GLN A 13 17.73 0.74 -17.04
CA GLN A 13 18.05 1.52 -15.84
C GLN A 13 16.78 2.07 -15.17
N ALA A 14 15.84 2.61 -15.94
CA ALA A 14 14.57 3.09 -15.43
C ALA A 14 13.75 1.97 -14.78
N TRP A 15 13.78 0.76 -15.36
CA TRP A 15 13.12 -0.41 -14.81
C TRP A 15 13.75 -0.87 -13.49
N VAL A 16 15.08 -0.95 -13.43
CA VAL A 16 15.82 -1.31 -12.20
C VAL A 16 15.50 -0.33 -11.08
N GLN A 17 15.60 0.97 -11.33
CA GLN A 17 15.28 1.99 -10.33
C GLN A 17 13.83 1.92 -9.84
N ARG A 18 12.88 1.59 -10.73
CA ARG A 18 11.50 1.36 -10.33
C ARG A 18 11.37 0.16 -9.40
N LYS A 19 12.02 -0.96 -9.73
CA LYS A 19 11.99 -2.17 -8.91
C LYS A 19 12.66 -1.98 -7.55
N GLU A 20 13.75 -1.23 -7.49
CA GLU A 20 14.37 -0.85 -6.21
C GLU A 20 13.40 -0.08 -5.33
N ARG A 21 12.67 0.91 -5.87
CA ARG A 21 11.65 1.65 -5.10
C ARG A 21 10.51 0.74 -4.61
N GLU A 22 10.04 -0.18 -5.45
CA GLU A 22 9.01 -1.16 -5.06
C GLU A 22 9.51 -2.06 -3.91
N VAL A 23 10.77 -2.52 -3.95
CA VAL A 23 11.38 -3.32 -2.87
C VAL A 23 11.51 -2.51 -1.58
N LEU A 24 11.98 -1.27 -1.66
CA LEU A 24 12.10 -0.40 -0.49
C LEU A 24 10.75 -0.13 0.17
N GLN A 25 9.70 0.09 -0.63
CA GLN A 25 8.34 0.25 -0.10
C GLN A 25 7.88 -1.02 0.63
N LEU A 26 8.10 -2.20 0.04
CA LEU A 26 7.73 -3.48 0.67
C LEU A 26 8.51 -3.74 1.97
N GLN A 27 9.78 -3.35 2.04
CA GLN A 27 10.57 -3.47 3.27
C GLN A 27 9.97 -2.67 4.43
N GLU A 28 9.39 -1.50 4.15
CA GLU A 28 8.68 -0.71 5.16
C GLU A 28 7.32 -1.33 5.50
N GLU A 29 6.56 -1.80 4.52
CA GLU A 29 5.24 -2.41 4.75
C GLU A 29 5.32 -3.71 5.57
N VAL A 30 6.37 -4.51 5.36
CA VAL A 30 6.60 -5.78 6.09
C VAL A 30 6.75 -5.56 7.59
N LYS A 31 7.19 -4.40 8.06
CA LYS A 31 7.25 -4.09 9.51
C LYS A 31 5.88 -4.12 10.18
N ASN A 32 4.80 -3.97 9.41
CA ASN A 32 3.43 -4.04 9.90
C ASN A 32 2.83 -5.44 9.86
N PHE A 33 3.57 -6.44 9.38
CA PHE A 33 3.06 -7.81 9.25
C PHE A 33 2.87 -8.46 10.63
N ILE A 34 1.95 -9.41 10.66
CA ILE A 34 1.72 -10.24 11.84
C ILE A 34 2.75 -11.37 11.82
N THR A 35 3.51 -11.48 12.91
CA THR A 35 4.46 -12.56 13.18
C THR A 35 3.95 -13.39 14.35
N ARG A 36 4.61 -14.52 14.66
CA ARG A 36 4.19 -15.36 15.78
C ARG A 36 4.27 -14.61 17.12
N GLU A 37 5.25 -13.72 17.23
CA GLU A 37 5.55 -12.96 18.45
C GLU A 37 4.56 -11.83 18.69
N ASN A 38 4.00 -11.23 17.63
CA ASN A 38 3.06 -10.09 17.76
C ASN A 38 1.58 -10.50 17.59
N LEU A 39 1.28 -11.79 17.42
CA LEU A 39 -0.04 -12.29 17.06
C LEU A 39 -1.12 -11.91 18.07
N GLU A 40 -0.92 -12.22 19.36
CA GLU A 40 -1.91 -11.98 20.41
C GLU A 40 -2.25 -10.48 20.52
N ALA A 41 -1.24 -9.62 20.56
CA ALA A 41 -1.42 -8.17 20.61
C ALA A 41 -2.17 -7.62 19.37
N ARG A 42 -1.91 -8.19 18.19
CA ARG A 42 -2.61 -7.80 16.94
C ARG A 42 -4.07 -8.25 16.93
N VAL A 43 -4.40 -9.38 17.56
CA VAL A 43 -5.78 -9.86 17.71
C VAL A 43 -6.57 -8.92 18.61
N GLU A 44 -6.06 -8.60 19.81
CA GLU A 44 -6.75 -7.69 20.75
C GLU A 44 -6.99 -6.31 20.12
N ALA A 45 -5.96 -5.71 19.51
CA ALA A 45 -6.10 -4.41 18.84
C ALA A 45 -7.13 -4.42 17.69
N ALA A 46 -7.30 -5.55 17.00
CA ALA A 46 -8.27 -5.68 15.92
C ALA A 46 -9.72 -5.83 16.45
N LEU A 47 -9.90 -6.43 17.62
CA LEU A 47 -11.21 -6.51 18.30
C LEU A 47 -11.65 -5.14 18.80
N ASP A 48 -10.72 -4.35 19.35
CA ASP A 48 -11.00 -3.01 19.88
C ASP A 48 -11.21 -1.94 18.78
N SER A 49 -10.63 -2.14 17.59
CA SER A 49 -10.65 -1.14 16.52
C SER A 49 -11.36 -1.66 15.24
N PRO A 50 -12.70 -1.68 15.22
CA PRO A 50 -13.45 -2.11 14.04
C PRO A 50 -13.28 -1.13 12.87
N LYS A 51 -12.57 -1.56 11.83
CA LYS A 51 -12.33 -0.75 10.62
C LYS A 51 -13.52 -0.77 9.68
N ASN A 52 -14.02 0.41 9.30
CA ASN A 52 -15.13 0.55 8.36
C ASN A 52 -14.62 0.82 6.94
N TYR A 53 -15.00 -0.03 5.98
CA TYR A 53 -14.69 0.16 4.57
C TYR A 53 -15.90 0.68 3.76
N ASN A 54 -17.04 0.95 4.41
CA ASN A 54 -18.22 1.50 3.75
C ASN A 54 -17.96 2.94 3.30
N TRP A 55 -18.15 3.17 2.01
CA TRP A 55 -18.16 4.48 1.37
C TRP A 55 -19.22 4.48 0.26
N ALA A 56 -19.71 5.66 -0.10
CA ALA A 56 -20.63 5.88 -1.20
C ALA A 56 -20.03 6.89 -2.19
N ILE A 57 -20.58 6.97 -3.40
CA ILE A 57 -20.19 7.97 -4.41
C ILE A 57 -21.43 8.77 -4.81
N THR A 58 -21.29 10.10 -4.90
CA THR A 58 -22.35 10.98 -5.42
C THR A 58 -22.43 10.93 -6.95
N ARG A 59 -23.49 11.50 -7.54
CA ARG A 59 -23.62 11.58 -9.00
C ARG A 59 -22.49 12.36 -9.67
N GLU A 60 -21.86 13.27 -8.92
CA GLU A 60 -20.71 14.08 -9.32
C GLU A 60 -19.38 13.33 -9.15
N GLY A 61 -19.39 12.07 -8.71
CA GLY A 61 -18.19 11.25 -8.52
C GLY A 61 -17.48 11.47 -7.18
N LEU A 62 -18.08 12.18 -6.24
CA LEU A 62 -17.45 12.49 -4.94
C LEU A 62 -17.63 11.34 -3.95
N VAL A 63 -16.55 10.94 -3.28
CA VAL A 63 -16.59 9.89 -2.25
C VAL A 63 -17.16 10.45 -0.94
N VAL A 64 -18.23 9.83 -0.43
CA VAL A 64 -18.84 10.13 0.87
C VAL A 64 -18.59 8.95 1.80
N ARG A 65 -17.92 9.18 2.93
CA ARG A 65 -17.70 8.17 3.97
C ARG A 65 -18.69 8.36 5.10
N SER A 66 -19.19 7.27 5.68
CA SER A 66 -20.07 7.37 6.84
C SER A 66 -19.28 7.95 8.02
N GLN A 67 -19.68 9.11 8.54
CA GLN A 67 -19.23 9.55 9.86
C GLN A 67 -19.92 8.64 10.88
N ARG A 68 -19.16 7.76 11.54
CA ARG A 68 -19.69 7.04 12.69
C ARG A 68 -20.02 8.10 13.77
N ARG A 69 -21.25 8.07 14.29
CA ARG A 69 -21.54 8.68 15.59
C ARG A 69 -21.12 7.63 16.60
N ASP A 70 -20.06 7.90 17.34
CA ASP A 70 -19.70 7.07 18.46
C ASP A 70 -20.82 7.22 19.51
N SER A 71 -21.43 6.10 19.92
CA SER A 71 -22.46 6.02 20.96
C SER A 71 -21.88 5.34 22.19
#